data_AF-A0A919QA70-F1
#
_entry.id   AF-A0A919QA70-F1
#
_cell.length_a   1.000
_cell.length_b   1.000
_cell.length_c   1.000
_cell.angle_alpha   90.00
_cell.angle_beta   90.00
_cell.angle_gamma   90.00
#
_symmetry.space_group_name_H-M   'P 1'
#
loop_
_entity.id
_entity.type
_entity.pdbx_description
1 polymer ?
#
loop_
_entity_poly.entity_id
_entity_poly.type
_entity_poly.pdbx_seq_one_letter_code
_entity_poly.pdbx_strand_id
1 'polypeptide(L)' 'MRTVLRTYQEIRAKANEVARETILRELPEDARPGFLADYEAVGDAAPERLPEFLHTWWMRTRQS' A
#
# COMPACT_ATOMS: atom_id res chain seq x y z
N MET A 1 -11.51 25.69 -2.99
CA MET A 1 -11.46 24.23 -3.30
C MET A 1 -10.08 23.57 -3.11
N ARG A 2 -9.08 24.21 -2.48
CA ARG A 2 -7.72 23.66 -2.28
C ARG A 2 -7.58 22.81 -0.99
N THR A 3 -8.41 23.06 0.01
CA THR A 3 -8.36 22.40 1.32
C THR A 3 -8.80 20.94 1.28
N VAL A 4 -9.88 20.63 0.55
CA VAL A 4 -10.46 19.27 0.47
C VAL A 4 -9.53 18.29 -0.25
N LEU A 5 -8.86 18.74 -1.32
CA LEU A 5 -7.94 17.91 -2.10
C LEU A 5 -6.71 17.49 -1.27
N ARG A 6 -6.21 18.39 -0.41
CA ARG A 6 -5.11 18.12 0.53
C ARG A 6 -5.51 17.08 1.58
N THR A 7 -6.69 17.25 2.17
CA THR A 7 -7.23 16.29 3.15
C THR A 7 -7.42 14.90 2.54
N TYR A 8 -7.88 14.81 1.29
CA TYR A 8 -8.02 13.52 0.60
C TYR A 8 -6.67 12.82 0.39
N GLN A 9 -5.65 13.55 -0.05
CA GLN A 9 -4.30 13.00 -0.22
C GLN A 9 -3.70 12.53 1.10
N GLU A 10 -3.90 13.28 2.19
CA GLU A 10 -3.42 12.92 3.53
C GLU A 10 -4.12 11.66 4.07
N ILE A 11 -5.45 11.56 3.93
CA ILE A 11 -6.22 10.35 4.31
C ILE A 11 -5.74 9.15 3.50
N ARG A 12 -5.56 9.32 2.19
CA ARG A 12 -5.11 8.26 1.30
C ARG A 12 -3.70 7.77 1.66
N ALA A 13 -2.77 8.69 1.92
CA ALA A 13 -1.42 8.35 2.35
C ALA A 13 -1.45 7.56 3.65
N LYS A 14 -2.27 7.98 4.63
CA LYS A 14 -2.40 7.27 5.89
C LYS A 14 -3.04 5.88 5.73
N ALA A 15 -4.05 5.76 4.87
CA ALA A 15 -4.65 4.47 4.55
C ALA A 15 -3.64 3.51 3.91
N ASN A 16 -2.82 4.00 2.97
CA ASN A 16 -1.76 3.21 2.35
C ASN A 16 -0.71 2.76 3.37
N GLU A 17 -0.32 3.62 4.32
CA GLU A 17 0.62 3.30 5.39
C GLU A 17 0.08 2.16 6.28
N VAL A 18 -1.17 2.29 6.76
CA VAL A 18 -1.80 1.29 7.63
C VAL A 18 -1.95 -0.06 6.91
N ALA A 19 -2.35 -0.05 5.64
CA ALA A 19 -2.46 -1.27 4.85
C ALA A 19 -1.10 -1.94 4.62
N ARG A 20 -0.05 -1.16 4.32
CA ARG A 20 1.33 -1.66 4.20
C ARG A 20 1.78 -2.35 5.47
N GLU A 21 1.61 -1.70 6.63
CA GLU A 21 2.00 -2.28 7.92
C GLU A 21 1.24 -3.56 8.24
N THR A 22 -0.05 -3.62 7.91
CA THR A 22 -0.88 -4.81 8.14
C THR A 22 -0.39 -5.98 7.29
N ILE A 23 -0.16 -5.74 5.99
CA ILE A 23 0.37 -6.77 5.07
C ILE A 23 1.76 -7.25 5.54
N LEU A 24 2.65 -6.35 5.97
CA LEU A 24 3.98 -6.73 6.47
C LEU A 24 3.93 -7.62 7.71
N ARG A 25 2.95 -7.42 8.60
CA ARG A 25 2.76 -8.26 9.79
C ARG A 25 2.28 -9.67 9.43
N GLU A 26 1.45 -9.79 8.40
CA GLU A 26 0.91 -11.08 7.93
C GLU A 26 1.87 -11.83 6.99
N LEU A 27 2.75 -11.11 6.29
CA LEU A 27 3.72 -11.73 5.38
C LEU A 27 4.83 -12.47 6.13
N PRO A 28 5.23 -13.66 5.63
CA PRO A 28 6.42 -14.35 6.11
C PRO A 28 7.68 -13.52 5.78
N GLU A 29 8.73 -13.67 6.59
CA GLU A 29 9.89 -12.77 6.57
C GLU A 29 10.63 -12.74 5.23
N ASP A 30 10.65 -13.86 4.50
CA ASP A 30 11.25 -14.03 3.19
C ASP A 30 10.49 -13.28 2.08
N ALA A 31 9.18 -13.09 2.23
CA ALA A 31 8.35 -12.38 1.25
C ALA A 31 8.34 -10.85 1.46
N ARG A 32 8.71 -10.35 2.65
CA ARG A 32 8.67 -8.90 2.99
C ARG A 32 9.54 -8.04 2.08
N PRO A 33 10.80 -8.41 1.75
CA PRO A 33 11.65 -7.59 0.88
C PRO A 33 11.05 -7.41 -0.52
N GLY A 34 10.46 -8.46 -1.10
CA GLY A 34 9.81 -8.39 -2.40
C GLY A 34 8.59 -7.46 -2.40
N PHE A 35 7.73 -7.59 -1.39
CA PHE A 35 6.59 -6.69 -1.22
C PHE A 35 7.00 -5.22 -1.08
N LEU A 36 8.05 -4.94 -0.28
CA LEU A 36 8.54 -3.57 -0.07
C LEU A 36 9.11 -2.98 -1.36
N ALA A 37 9.91 -3.75 -2.10
CA ALA A 37 10.47 -3.29 -3.38
C ALA A 37 9.36 -2.97 -4.39
N ASP A 38 8.35 -3.83 -4.51
CA ASP A 38 7.20 -3.58 -5.41
C ASP A 38 6.37 -2.37 -4.94
N TYR A 39 6.15 -2.23 -3.64
CA TYR A 39 5.44 -1.09 -3.05
C TYR A 39 6.14 0.23 -3.34
N GLU A 40 7.45 0.29 -3.16
CA GLU A 40 8.28 1.48 -3.47
C GLU A 40 8.26 1.78 -4.97
N ALA A 41 8.45 0.77 -5.82
CA ALA A 41 8.41 0.94 -7.27
C ALA A 41 7.06 1.48 -7.77
N VAL A 42 5.95 0.98 -7.24
CA VAL A 42 4.60 1.51 -7.55
C VAL A 42 4.42 2.92 -6.99
N GLY A 43 4.91 3.18 -5.78
CA GLY A 43 4.85 4.50 -5.15
C GLY A 43 5.59 5.59 -5.93
N ASP A 44 6.75 5.26 -6.50
CA ASP A 44 7.58 6.17 -7.28
C ASP A 44 7.04 6.37 -8.70
N ALA A 45 6.58 5.29 -9.36
CA ALA A 45 6.14 5.35 -10.76
C ALA A 45 4.69 5.82 -10.92
N ALA A 46 3.80 5.39 -10.03
CA ALA A 46 2.35 5.62 -10.12
C ALA A 46 1.70 5.57 -8.72
N PRO A 47 1.90 6.59 -7.87
CA PRO A 47 1.39 6.61 -6.50
C PRO A 47 -0.14 6.45 -6.43
N GLU A 48 -0.85 6.83 -7.48
CA GLU A 48 -2.29 6.62 -7.60
C GLU A 48 -2.71 5.15 -7.75
N ARG A 49 -1.77 4.24 -8.01
CA ARG A 49 -2.04 2.80 -8.10
C ARG A 49 -1.73 2.04 -6.82
N LEU A 50 -1.11 2.69 -5.83
CA LEU A 50 -0.81 2.07 -4.52
C LEU A 50 -2.04 1.40 -3.87
N PRO A 51 -3.26 1.98 -3.89
CA PRO A 51 -4.42 1.31 -3.29
C PRO A 51 -4.79 0.00 -4.00
N GLU A 52 -4.69 -0.06 -5.32
CA GLU A 52 -4.97 -1.26 -6.12
C GLU A 52 -3.92 -2.35 -5.86
N PHE A 53 -2.64 -1.94 -5.79
CA PHE A 53 -1.53 -2.81 -5.43
C PHE A 53 -1.72 -3.42 -4.03
N LEU A 54 -1.99 -2.58 -3.02
CA LEU A 54 -2.21 -3.01 -1.63
C LEU A 54 -3.43 -3.94 -1.51
N HIS A 55 -4.52 -3.62 -2.22
CA HIS A 55 -5.71 -4.46 -2.24
C HIS A 55 -5.42 -5.85 -2.85
N THR A 56 -4.66 -5.89 -3.95
CA THR A 56 -4.27 -7.15 -4.60
C THR A 56 -3.42 -8.03 -3.68
N TRP A 57 -2.45 -7.43 -2.98
CA TRP A 57 -1.64 -8.14 -2.00
C TRP A 57 -2.46 -8.66 -0.82
N TRP A 58 -3.36 -7.83 -0.29
CA TRP A 58 -4.26 -8.22 0.78
C TRP A 58 -5.17 -9.40 0.42
N MET A 59 -5.71 -9.39 -0.80
CA MET A 59 -6.53 -10.51 -1.28
C MET A 59 -5.71 -11.79 -1.47
N ARG A 60 -4.42 -11.68 -1.83
CA ARG A 60 -3.52 -12.83 -1.95
C ARG A 60 -3.18 -13.44 -0.59
N THR A 61 -2.90 -12.62 0.44
CA THR A 61 -2.55 -13.13 1.78
C THR A 61 -3.71 -13.86 2.45
N ARG A 62 -4.97 -13.54 2.11
CA ARG A 62 -6.16 -14.19 2.69
C ARG A 62 -6.68 -15.42 1.94
N GLN A 63 -6.10 -15.74 0.78
CA GLN A 63 -6.51 -16.88 -0.05
C GLN A 63 -5.50 -18.06 -0.01
N SER A 64 -4.40 -17.93 0.75
CA SER A 64 -3.42 -18.99 1.02
C SER A 64 -3.59 -19.53 2.43
#